data_AF-A0A8T7HWM6-F1
#
_entry.id   AF-A0A8T7HWM6-F1
#
_cell.length_a   1.000
_cell.length_b   1.000
_cell.length_c   1.000
_cell.angle_alpha   90.00
_cell.angle_beta   90.00
_cell.angle_gamma   90.00
#
_symmetry.space_group_name_H-M   'P 1'
#
loop_
_entity.id
_entity.type
_entity.pdbx_description
1 polymer ?
#
loop_
_entity_poly.entity_id
_entity_poly.type
_entity_poly.pdbx_seq_one_letter_code
_entity_poly.pdbx_strand_id
1 'polypeptide(L)'
;GAVLLAVAAGRFGEGIDLPGDLLKAVFVVGLPLSAPDLETKSLIDYFDKKFRKGWDYGYLFPAFNKTLQNAGRCIRSETDKGLIVFLDERYAWPQYKRCFPTDWDMVVSTDMGKIKSFFS
;
A
#
# COMPACT_ATOMS: atom_id res chain seq x y z
N GLY A 1 -16.28 -8.51 -15.64
CA GLY A 1 -15.60 -8.12 -14.40
C GLY A 1 -16.25 -6.87 -13.83
N ALA A 2 -16.10 -6.63 -12.54
CA ALA A 2 -16.52 -5.40 -11.87
C ALA A 2 -15.29 -4.68 -11.29
N VAL A 3 -15.36 -3.36 -11.13
CA VAL A 3 -14.31 -2.57 -10.47
C VAL A 3 -14.91 -1.94 -9.22
N LEU A 4 -14.29 -2.19 -8.08
CA LEU A 4 -14.63 -1.54 -6.81
C LEU A 4 -13.60 -0.44 -6.56
N LEU A 5 -14.07 0.81 -6.44
CA LEU A 5 -13.23 1.95 -6.09
C LEU A 5 -13.45 2.29 -4.62
N ALA A 6 -12.37 2.32 -3.85
CA ALA A 6 -12.40 2.69 -2.44
C ALA A 6 -11.27 3.67 -2.13
N VAL A 7 -11.50 4.57 -1.18
CA VAL A 7 -10.48 5.51 -0.69
C VAL A 7 -9.63 4.78 0.35
N ALA A 8 -8.30 4.86 0.24
CA ALA A 8 -7.37 4.20 1.16
C ALA A 8 -7.54 4.63 2.64
N ALA A 9 -8.12 5.80 2.89
CA ALA A 9 -8.44 6.35 4.22
C ALA A 9 -9.93 6.17 4.62
N GLY A 10 -10.76 5.56 3.77
CA GLY A 10 -12.19 5.38 4.03
C GLY A 10 -12.49 4.13 4.85
N ARG A 11 -13.63 4.13 5.58
CA ARG A 11 -14.16 2.99 6.36
C ARG A 11 -14.42 1.72 5.54
N PHE A 12 -14.29 1.78 4.22
CA PHE A 12 -14.33 0.61 3.34
C PHE A 12 -13.12 -0.33 3.51
N GLY A 13 -12.10 0.10 4.25
CA GLY A 13 -10.97 -0.70 4.73
C GLY A 13 -11.29 -1.73 5.82
N GLU A 14 -12.54 -1.81 6.33
CA GLU A 14 -12.92 -2.82 7.36
C GLU A 14 -13.99 -3.85 6.92
N GLY A 15 -14.81 -3.57 5.90
CA GLY A 15 -16.06 -4.34 5.71
C GLY A 15 -16.25 -5.13 4.41
N ILE A 16 -15.35 -5.05 3.43
CA ILE A 16 -15.49 -5.78 2.15
C ILE A 16 -14.48 -6.91 2.11
N ASP A 17 -14.93 -8.10 2.53
CA ASP A 17 -14.25 -9.36 2.30
C ASP A 17 -14.79 -9.95 0.99
N LEU A 18 -13.93 -10.11 -0.03
CA LEU A 18 -14.31 -10.62 -1.37
C LEU A 18 -13.73 -12.01 -1.59
N PRO A 19 -14.24 -13.07 -0.92
CA PRO A 19 -13.64 -14.41 -0.89
C PRO A 19 -13.39 -15.04 -2.28
N GLY A 20 -12.29 -15.78 -2.39
CA GLY A 20 -11.92 -16.56 -3.58
C GLY A 20 -11.60 -15.71 -4.81
N ASP A 21 -12.09 -16.15 -5.96
CA ASP A 21 -11.82 -15.58 -7.28
C ASP A 21 -12.40 -14.19 -7.55
N LEU A 22 -13.07 -13.60 -6.55
CA LEU A 22 -13.73 -12.30 -6.68
C LEU A 22 -12.74 -11.13 -6.72
N LEU A 23 -11.53 -11.28 -6.17
CA LEU A 23 -10.52 -10.23 -6.16
C LEU A 23 -9.21 -10.71 -6.82
N LYS A 24 -9.14 -10.57 -8.15
CA LYS A 24 -7.96 -10.97 -8.94
C LYS A 24 -6.83 -9.94 -8.95
N ALA A 25 -7.13 -8.68 -8.61
CA ALA A 25 -6.15 -7.60 -8.62
C ALA A 25 -6.49 -6.49 -7.63
N VAL A 26 -5.47 -5.85 -7.07
CA VAL A 26 -5.58 -4.62 -6.28
C VAL A 26 -4.65 -3.57 -6.86
N PHE A 27 -5.19 -2.38 -7.13
CA PHE A 27 -4.42 -1.22 -7.56
C PHE A 27 -4.41 -0.19 -6.43
N VAL A 28 -3.24 0.08 -5.86
CA VAL A 28 -3.05 1.14 -4.88
C VAL A 28 -2.55 2.38 -5.61
N VAL A 29 -3.41 3.39 -5.71
CA VAL A 29 -3.11 4.65 -6.42
C VAL A 29 -2.57 5.68 -5.45
N GLY A 30 -1.33 6.10 -5.64
CA GLY A 30 -0.64 7.02 -4.75
C GLY A 30 -0.23 6.40 -3.41
N LEU A 31 0.47 7.19 -2.59
CA LEU A 31 0.82 6.84 -1.22
C LEU A 31 -0.09 7.57 -0.23
N PRO A 32 -0.75 6.89 0.73
CA PRO A 32 -1.73 7.49 1.65
C PRO A 32 -1.03 8.22 2.82
N LEU A 33 -0.17 9.19 2.48
CA LEU A 33 0.46 10.08 3.44
C LEU A 33 -0.58 11.00 4.07
N SER A 34 -0.39 11.32 5.36
CA SER A 34 -1.21 12.32 6.03
C SER A 34 -1.04 13.71 5.39
N ALA A 35 -2.04 14.57 5.53
CA ALA A 35 -1.90 15.97 5.12
C ALA A 35 -0.77 16.62 5.95
N PRO A 36 0.03 17.52 5.38
CA PRO A 36 1.08 18.23 6.11
C PRO A 36 0.49 19.35 6.99
N ASP A 37 -0.33 18.97 7.97
CA ASP A 37 -0.97 19.86 8.93
C ASP A 37 -0.21 19.97 10.26
N LEU A 38 -0.72 20.81 11.18
CA LEU A 38 -0.10 21.04 12.49
C LEU A 38 -0.07 19.77 13.34
N GLU A 39 -1.07 18.90 13.21
CA GLU A 39 -1.14 17.63 13.94
C GLU A 39 -0.05 16.68 13.47
N THR A 40 0.06 16.48 12.16
CA THR A 40 1.09 15.64 11.53
C THR A 40 2.48 16.17 11.86
N LYS A 41 2.69 17.48 11.79
CA LYS A 41 3.97 18.11 12.18
C LYS A 41 4.28 17.86 13.65
N SER A 42 3.30 18.04 14.54
CA SER A 42 3.48 17.79 15.99
C SER A 42 3.83 16.34 16.27
N LEU A 43 3.23 15.39 15.54
CA LEU A 43 3.50 13.96 15.67
C LEU A 43 4.92 13.62 15.21
N ILE A 44 5.36 14.17 14.06
CA ILE A 44 6.72 14.03 13.56
C ILE A 44 7.70 14.60 14.58
N ASP A 45 7.48 15.82 15.09
CA ASP A 45 8.36 16.48 16.06
C ASP A 45 8.46 15.67 17.38
N TYR A 46 7.35 15.09 17.83
CA TYR A 46 7.33 14.24 19.02
C TYR A 46 8.20 12.99 18.83
N PHE A 47 8.03 12.27 17.73
CA PHE A 47 8.81 11.07 17.44
C PHE A 47 10.28 11.38 17.10
N ASP A 48 10.56 12.56 16.56
CA ASP A 48 11.92 13.00 16.31
C ASP A 48 12.68 13.28 17.62
N LYS A 49 12.05 13.99 18.55
CA LYS A 49 12.62 14.23 19.89
C LYS A 49 12.91 12.93 20.65
N LYS A 50 12.04 11.92 20.50
CA LYS A 50 12.14 10.66 21.25
C LYS A 50 13.05 9.62 20.60
N PHE A 51 13.04 9.52 19.28
CA PHE A 51 13.69 8.42 18.55
C PHE A 51 14.58 8.85 17.39
N ARG A 52 14.68 10.16 17.09
CA ARG A 52 15.41 10.70 15.92
C ARG A 52 14.91 10.11 14.59
N LYS A 53 13.62 9.73 14.58
CA LYS A 53 12.93 9.02 13.50
C LYS A 53 11.52 9.58 13.31
N GLY A 54 11.38 10.91 13.41
CA GLY A 54 10.09 11.58 13.33
C GLY A 54 9.33 11.27 12.04
N TRP A 55 10.05 11.32 10.90
CA TRP A 55 9.48 11.01 9.59
C TRP A 55 8.98 9.57 9.49
N ASP A 56 9.77 8.61 9.98
CA ASP A 56 9.44 7.19 9.88
C ASP A 56 8.20 6.85 10.69
N TYR A 57 8.16 7.25 11.97
CA TYR A 57 7.06 6.90 12.88
C TYR A 57 5.83 7.81 12.74
N GLY A 58 6.02 9.08 12.41
CA GLY A 58 4.94 10.07 12.32
C GLY A 58 4.30 10.16 10.93
N TYR A 59 4.93 9.61 9.89
CA TYR A 59 4.49 9.84 8.51
C TYR A 59 4.57 8.59 7.62
N LEU A 60 5.75 7.99 7.50
CA LEU A 60 6.00 6.91 6.54
C LEU A 60 5.32 5.59 6.94
N PHE A 61 5.61 5.07 8.14
CA PHE A 61 5.07 3.79 8.59
C PHE A 61 3.54 3.79 8.72
N PRO A 62 2.87 4.86 9.22
CA PRO A 62 1.42 4.94 9.19
C PRO A 62 0.84 4.82 7.77
N ALA A 63 1.46 5.45 6.76
CA ALA A 63 1.01 5.35 5.37
C ALA A 63 1.25 3.96 4.79
N PHE A 64 2.38 3.32 5.10
CA PHE A 64 2.67 1.96 4.66
C PHE A 64 1.75 0.92 5.31
N ASN A 65 1.43 1.06 6.59
CA ASN A 65 0.48 0.17 7.26
C ASN A 65 -0.89 0.19 6.56
N LYS A 66 -1.40 1.38 6.22
CA LYS A 66 -2.64 1.51 5.43
C LYS A 66 -2.49 0.89 4.03
N THR A 67 -1.36 1.14 3.37
CA THR A 67 -1.06 0.59 2.05
C THR A 67 -1.09 -0.95 2.07
N LEU A 68 -0.36 -1.57 2.99
CA LEU A 68 -0.22 -3.02 3.10
C LEU A 68 -1.52 -3.70 3.55
N GLN A 69 -2.29 -3.07 4.44
CA GLN A 69 -3.61 -3.58 4.83
C GLN A 69 -4.58 -3.62 3.63
N ASN A 70 -4.56 -2.60 2.78
CA ASN A 70 -5.38 -2.58 1.58
C ASN A 70 -4.90 -3.59 0.52
N ALA A 71 -3.58 -3.71 0.34
CA ALA A 71 -2.96 -4.64 -0.61
C ALA A 71 -3.16 -6.12 -0.21
N GLY A 72 -3.00 -6.43 1.09
CA GLY A 72 -3.13 -7.78 1.63
C GLY A 72 -4.52 -8.40 1.51
N ARG A 73 -5.55 -7.60 1.17
CA ARG A 73 -6.89 -8.12 0.84
C ARG A 73 -6.89 -9.03 -0.39
N CYS A 74 -5.90 -8.90 -1.28
CA CYS A 74 -5.80 -9.67 -2.51
C CYS A 74 -5.33 -11.12 -2.28
N ILE A 75 -4.58 -11.39 -1.20
CA ILE A 75 -3.93 -12.67 -0.94
C ILE A 75 -4.24 -13.06 0.51
N ARG A 76 -5.22 -13.96 0.72
CA ARG A 76 -5.71 -14.36 2.05
C ARG A 76 -5.47 -15.82 2.38
N SER A 77 -5.09 -16.62 1.39
CA SER A 77 -4.74 -18.03 1.56
C SER A 77 -3.49 -18.37 0.74
N GLU A 78 -2.82 -19.47 1.06
CA GLU A 78 -1.64 -19.95 0.31
C GLU A 78 -1.96 -20.33 -1.13
N THR A 79 -3.23 -20.57 -1.45
CA THR A 79 -3.68 -20.91 -2.81
C THR A 79 -4.19 -19.71 -3.59
N ASP A 80 -4.35 -18.55 -2.95
CA ASP A 80 -4.79 -17.33 -3.62
C ASP A 80 -3.70 -16.83 -4.58
N LYS A 81 -4.09 -16.55 -5.82
CA LYS A 81 -3.25 -15.84 -6.80
C LYS A 81 -3.90 -14.52 -7.16
N GLY A 82 -3.17 -13.43 -6.94
CA GLY A 82 -3.65 -12.09 -7.25
C GLY A 82 -2.49 -11.16 -7.61
N LEU A 83 -2.83 -10.10 -8.33
CA LEU A 83 -1.87 -9.07 -8.74
C LEU A 83 -2.05 -7.80 -7.89
N ILE A 84 -1.00 -7.38 -7.20
CA ILE A 84 -0.98 -6.10 -6.48
C ILE A 84 -0.13 -5.11 -7.28
N VAL A 85 -0.70 -3.96 -7.61
CA VAL A 85 -0.03 -2.90 -8.38
C VAL A 85 0.00 -1.63 -7.54
N PHE A 86 1.21 -1.12 -7.29
CA PHE A 86 1.44 0.15 -6.62
C PHE A 86 1.73 1.24 -7.66
N LEU A 87 0.85 2.24 -7.76
CA LEU A 87 0.90 3.32 -8.74
C LEU A 87 1.39 4.61 -8.08
N ASP A 88 2.67 4.62 -7.72
CA ASP A 88 3.42 5.79 -7.25
C ASP A 88 4.92 5.48 -7.35
N GLU A 89 5.72 6.34 -7.99
CA GLU A 89 7.16 6.08 -8.17
C GLU A 89 7.91 5.99 -6.83
N ARG A 90 7.38 6.63 -5.79
CA ARG A 90 8.00 6.66 -4.46
C ARG A 90 8.11 5.27 -3.85
N TYR A 91 7.25 4.33 -4.20
CA TYR A 91 7.36 2.94 -3.74
C TYR A 91 8.68 2.26 -4.16
N ALA A 92 9.30 2.70 -5.25
CA ALA A 92 10.59 2.20 -5.71
C ALA A 92 11.79 2.86 -5.02
N TRP A 93 11.60 4.00 -4.34
CA TRP A 93 12.69 4.71 -3.66
C TRP A 93 13.20 3.91 -2.46
N PRO A 94 14.53 3.83 -2.20
CA PRO A 94 15.09 2.96 -1.15
C PRO A 94 14.46 3.13 0.24
N GLN A 95 14.16 4.38 0.62
CA GLN A 95 13.59 4.72 1.93
C GLN A 95 12.12 4.29 2.09
N TYR A 96 11.40 4.06 1.00
CA TYR A 96 10.02 3.54 0.97
C TYR A 96 10.02 2.02 0.70
N LYS A 97 10.85 1.55 -0.23
CA LYS A 97 10.96 0.13 -0.59
C LYS A 97 11.28 -0.76 0.62
N ARG A 98 12.09 -0.27 1.56
CA ARG A 98 12.41 -0.97 2.82
C ARG A 98 11.20 -1.26 3.73
N CYS A 99 10.05 -0.63 3.49
CA CYS A 99 8.84 -0.83 4.27
C CYS A 99 7.99 -2.00 3.76
N PHE A 100 8.32 -2.56 2.59
CA PHE A 100 7.69 -3.79 2.11
C PHE A 100 8.29 -5.03 2.79
N PRO A 101 7.51 -6.11 2.90
CA PRO A 101 8.03 -7.42 3.29
C PRO A 101 9.14 -7.88 2.35
N THR A 102 10.18 -8.52 2.89
CA THR A 102 11.38 -8.93 2.12
C THR A 102 11.12 -10.11 1.20
N ASP A 103 10.07 -10.88 1.46
CA ASP A 103 9.60 -12.02 0.69
C ASP A 103 8.75 -11.63 -0.53
N TRP A 104 8.44 -10.33 -0.69
CA TRP A 104 7.71 -9.84 -1.85
C TRP A 104 8.65 -9.61 -3.04
N ASP A 105 8.44 -10.37 -4.11
CA ASP A 105 9.14 -10.18 -5.38
C ASP A 105 8.56 -8.97 -6.14
N MET A 106 9.06 -7.78 -5.80
CA MET A 106 8.61 -6.53 -6.41
C MET A 106 9.31 -6.23 -7.74
N VAL A 107 8.49 -6.12 -8.79
CA VAL A 107 8.94 -5.71 -10.12
C VAL A 107 8.53 -4.26 -10.40
N VAL A 108 9.50 -3.40 -10.73
CA VAL A 108 9.24 -2.03 -11.20
C VAL A 108 9.15 -2.05 -12.72
N SER A 109 8.06 -1.53 -13.28
CA SER A 109 7.81 -1.50 -14.72
C SER A 109 6.95 -0.30 -15.08
N THR A 110 7.24 0.33 -16.22
CA THR A 110 6.33 1.28 -16.88
C THR A 110 5.51 0.60 -17.97
N ASP A 111 5.83 -0.65 -18.31
CA ASP A 111 5.11 -1.45 -19.28
C ASP A 111 3.92 -2.17 -18.64
N MET A 112 2.73 -1.93 -19.22
CA MET A 112 1.46 -2.56 -18.86
C MET A 112 1.32 -3.99 -19.40
N GLY A 113 2.21 -4.43 -20.31
CA GLY A 113 2.21 -5.77 -20.89
C GLY A 113 2.26 -6.88 -19.85
N LYS A 114 3.05 -6.69 -18.77
CA LYS A 114 3.16 -7.64 -17.66
C LYS A 114 1.86 -7.83 -16.87
N ILE A 115 1.06 -6.76 -16.77
CA ILE A 115 -0.25 -6.82 -16.12
C ILE A 115 -1.20 -7.65 -16.98
N LYS A 116 -1.20 -7.43 -18.30
CA LYS A 116 -2.04 -8.18 -19.23
C LYS A 116 -1.69 -9.67 -19.25
N SER A 117 -0.41 -10.02 -19.24
CA SER A 117 0.05 -11.41 -19.22
C SER A 117 -0.32 -12.16 -17.95
N PHE A 118 -0.57 -11.48 -16.82
CA PHE A 118 -1.03 -12.12 -15.59
C PHE A 118 -2.48 -12.64 -15.71
N PHE A 119 -3.33 -11.95 -16.47
CA PHE A 119 -4.75 -12.31 -16.65
C PHE A 119 -5.04 -13.14 -17.91
N SER A 120 -4.04 -13.36 -18.76
CA SER A 120 -4.15 -14.16 -19.99
C SER A 120 -3.83 -15.62 -19.70
#